data_AF-A0A1V2NHA2-F1
#
_entry.id   AF-A0A1V2NHA2-F1
#
_cell.length_a   1.000
_cell.length_b   1.000
_cell.length_c   1.000
_cell.angle_alpha   90.00
_cell.angle_beta   90.00
_cell.angle_gamma   90.00
#
_symmetry.space_group_name_H-M   'P 1'
#
loop_
_entity.id
_entity.type
_entity.pdbx_description
1 polymer ?
#
loop_
_entity_poly.entity_id
_entity_poly.type
_entity_poly.pdbx_seq_one_letter_code
_entity_poly.pdbx_strand_id
1 'polypeptide(L)'
;MTTTIPVQAKIAAAWTSFMFLYAYVDILNFFKPGVLAEILNGKVWDFEVSAPLLTVMLASVAVPALMVVLSLALPARANRITNLVVAIVLVPYSLFNVVGESLEWAAFYAISIGLEVALLAFILRVAWIWNAAGVIAPTAPESAR
;
A
#
# COMPACT_ATOMS: atom_id res chain seq x y z
N MET A 1 -17.95 -25.38 11.11
CA MET A 1 -17.03 -24.40 11.73
C MET A 1 -16.72 -23.33 10.70
N THR A 2 -17.19 -22.10 10.90
CA THR A 2 -16.77 -20.97 10.05
C THR A 2 -15.43 -20.47 10.58
N THR A 3 -14.33 -20.82 9.91
CA THR A 3 -13.00 -20.31 10.24
C THR A 3 -12.95 -18.82 9.92
N THR A 4 -12.86 -17.98 10.96
CA THR A 4 -12.69 -16.54 10.79
C THR A 4 -11.25 -16.26 10.38
N ILE A 5 -11.05 -15.60 9.24
CA ILE A 5 -9.71 -15.18 8.79
C ILE A 5 -9.18 -14.11 9.76
N PRO A 6 -7.98 -14.27 10.35
CA PRO A 6 -7.37 -13.27 11.21
C PRO A 6 -7.24 -11.91 10.52
N VAL A 7 -7.45 -10.81 11.25
CA VAL A 7 -7.37 -9.44 10.70
C VAL A 7 -6.00 -9.17 10.07
N GLN A 8 -4.94 -9.63 10.74
CA GLN A 8 -3.56 -9.59 10.26
C GLN A 8 -3.42 -10.21 8.87
N ALA A 9 -4.02 -11.38 8.64
CA ALA A 9 -3.96 -12.08 7.36
C ALA A 9 -4.70 -11.31 6.26
N LYS A 10 -5.83 -10.67 6.58
CA LYS A 10 -6.56 -9.81 5.63
C LYS A 10 -5.73 -8.59 5.22
N ILE A 11 -5.08 -7.95 6.19
CA ILE A 11 -4.21 -6.78 5.95
C ILE A 11 -2.98 -7.20 5.14
N ALA A 12 -2.31 -8.30 5.51
CA ALA A 12 -1.16 -8.82 4.78
C ALA A 12 -1.52 -9.18 3.34
N ALA A 13 -2.68 -9.82 3.11
CA ALA A 13 -3.19 -10.10 1.77
C ALA A 13 -3.42 -8.82 0.96
N ALA A 14 -3.97 -7.78 1.58
CA ALA A 14 -4.16 -6.48 0.91
C ALA A 14 -2.84 -5.81 0.53
N TRP A 15 -1.82 -5.84 1.40
CA TRP A 15 -0.47 -5.35 1.07
C TRP A 15 0.17 -6.16 -0.05
N THR A 16 0.00 -7.49 -0.04
CA THR A 16 0.50 -8.35 -1.12
C THR A 16 -0.18 -8.00 -2.45
N SER A 17 -1.51 -7.81 -2.45
CA SER A 17 -2.23 -7.36 -3.64
C SER A 17 -1.77 -5.98 -4.11
N PHE A 18 -1.56 -5.05 -3.19
CA PHE A 18 -1.03 -3.71 -3.50
C PHE A 18 0.36 -3.80 -4.12
N MET A 19 1.26 -4.58 -3.53
CA MET A 19 2.62 -4.81 -4.06
C MET A 19 2.62 -5.40 -5.46
N PHE A 20 1.79 -6.41 -5.72
CA PHE A 20 1.71 -6.99 -7.07
C PHE A 20 1.14 -5.99 -8.08
N LEU A 21 0.07 -5.29 -7.72
CA LEU A 21 -0.50 -4.26 -8.59
C LEU A 21 0.55 -3.18 -8.92
N TYR A 22 1.20 -2.65 -7.89
CA TYR A 22 2.23 -1.62 -8.02
C TYR A 22 3.37 -2.08 -8.94
N ALA A 23 3.91 -3.30 -8.72
CA ALA A 23 4.95 -3.86 -9.56
C ALA A 23 4.50 -4.04 -11.01
N TYR A 24 3.26 -4.50 -11.26
CA TYR A 24 2.74 -4.65 -12.61
C TYR A 24 2.48 -3.30 -13.29
N VAL A 25 2.08 -2.27 -12.56
CA VAL A 25 1.96 -0.90 -13.09
C VAL A 25 3.31 -0.39 -13.57
N ASP A 26 4.37 -0.55 -12.77
CA ASP A 26 5.74 -0.19 -13.16
C ASP A 26 6.24 -0.99 -14.38
N ILE A 27 5.97 -2.30 -14.41
CA ILE A 27 6.33 -3.15 -15.55
C ILE A 27 5.59 -2.73 -16.82
N LEU A 28 4.28 -2.43 -16.72
CA LEU A 28 3.46 -2.01 -17.86
C LEU A 28 3.88 -0.63 -18.37
N ASN A 29 4.36 0.26 -17.50
CA ASN A 29 4.90 1.56 -17.88
C ASN A 29 6.09 1.46 -18.86
N PHE A 30 6.89 0.40 -18.81
CA PHE A 30 7.97 0.18 -19.78
C PHE A 30 7.49 0.04 -21.23
N PHE A 31 6.23 -0.36 -21.43
CA PHE A 31 5.63 -0.51 -22.75
C PHE A 31 5.04 0.79 -23.30
N LYS A 32 4.98 1.86 -22.49
CA LYS A 32 4.56 3.18 -23.00
C LYS A 32 5.61 3.70 -23.99
N PRO A 33 5.19 4.28 -25.13
CA PRO A 33 6.11 4.82 -26.12
C PRO A 33 7.10 5.81 -25.49
N GLY A 34 8.38 5.68 -25.86
CA GLY A 34 9.46 6.54 -25.38
C GLY A 34 10.14 6.06 -24.08
N VAL A 35 9.42 5.44 -23.15
CA VAL A 35 9.94 5.08 -21.81
C VAL A 35 11.16 4.15 -21.89
N LEU A 36 11.07 3.06 -22.66
CA LEU A 36 12.20 2.14 -22.79
C LEU A 36 13.43 2.80 -23.45
N ALA A 37 13.20 3.72 -24.40
CA ALA A 37 14.30 4.45 -25.05
C ALA A 37 14.99 5.41 -24.07
N GLU A 38 14.26 6.05 -23.17
CA GLU A 38 14.83 6.87 -22.09
C GLU A 38 15.66 6.03 -21.12
N ILE A 39 15.14 4.87 -20.71
CA ILE A 39 15.85 3.92 -19.83
C ILE A 39 17.17 3.48 -20.46
N LEU A 40 17.18 3.13 -21.76
CA LEU A 40 18.39 2.76 -22.48
C LEU A 40 19.40 3.92 -22.59
N ASN A 41 18.93 5.17 -22.54
CA ASN A 41 19.76 6.36 -22.50
C ASN A 41 20.14 6.78 -21.05
N GLY A 42 19.90 5.90 -20.07
CA GLY A 42 20.29 6.14 -18.67
C GLY A 42 19.38 7.12 -17.94
N LYS A 43 18.10 7.24 -18.34
CA LYS A 43 17.12 8.10 -17.69
C LYS A 43 15.91 7.33 -17.17
N VAL A 44 15.36 7.78 -16.05
CA VAL A 44 14.04 7.36 -15.56
C VAL A 44 13.23 8.64 -15.37
N TRP A 45 12.19 8.82 -16.18
CA TRP A 45 11.48 10.10 -16.27
C TRP A 45 12.49 11.23 -16.56
N ASP A 46 12.45 12.34 -15.83
CA ASP A 46 13.38 13.46 -16.01
C ASP A 46 14.74 13.30 -15.30
N PHE A 47 15.01 12.16 -14.65
CA PHE A 47 16.21 11.97 -13.82
C PHE A 47 17.26 11.07 -14.47
N GLU A 48 18.54 11.41 -14.29
CA GLU A 48 19.66 10.51 -14.62
C GLU A 48 19.70 9.32 -13.65
N VAL A 49 19.89 8.13 -14.20
CA VAL A 49 20.07 6.92 -13.43
C VAL A 49 21.35 7.02 -12.62
N SER A 50 21.20 6.94 -11.30
CA SER A 50 22.29 7.05 -10.35
C SER A 50 22.04 6.14 -9.16
N ALA A 51 23.11 5.75 -8.46
CA ALA A 51 22.99 4.91 -7.26
C ALA A 51 22.05 5.53 -6.19
N PRO A 52 22.08 6.86 -5.91
CA PRO A 52 21.13 7.48 -5.00
C PRO A 52 19.67 7.36 -5.48
N LEU A 53 19.41 7.63 -6.76
CA LEU A 53 18.05 7.53 -7.33
C LEU A 53 17.51 6.10 -7.17
N LEU A 54 18.27 5.10 -7.61
CA LEU A 54 17.86 3.69 -7.51
C LEU A 54 17.69 3.24 -6.05
N THR A 55 18.46 3.80 -5.13
CA THR A 55 18.31 3.52 -3.69
C THR A 55 17.00 4.08 -3.16
N VAL A 56 16.59 5.29 -3.58
CA VAL A 56 15.29 5.87 -3.20
C VAL A 56 14.13 5.06 -3.78
N MET A 57 14.23 4.64 -5.05
CA MET A 57 13.22 3.79 -5.68
C MET A 57 13.11 2.42 -4.99
N LEU A 58 14.24 1.82 -4.61
CA LEU A 58 14.24 0.57 -3.83
C LEU A 58 13.59 0.79 -2.46
N ALA A 59 13.93 1.88 -1.77
CA ALA A 59 13.36 2.20 -0.48
C ALA A 59 11.84 2.40 -0.56
N SER A 60 11.34 3.02 -1.63
CA SER A 60 9.90 3.23 -1.81
C SER A 60 9.14 1.91 -1.98
N VAL A 61 9.60 1.00 -2.84
CA VAL A 61 8.95 -0.31 -3.05
C VAL A 61 9.16 -1.27 -1.86
N ALA A 62 10.21 -1.08 -1.08
CA ALA A 62 10.45 -1.87 0.13
C ALA A 62 9.40 -1.61 1.23
N VAL A 63 8.83 -0.41 1.31
CA VAL A 63 7.81 -0.07 2.33
C VAL A 63 6.61 -1.01 2.26
N PRO A 64 5.85 -1.08 1.15
CA PRO A 64 4.71 -1.99 1.05
C PRO A 64 5.13 -3.48 1.08
N ALA A 65 6.35 -3.82 0.63
CA ALA A 65 6.86 -5.20 0.73
C ALA A 65 7.05 -5.62 2.20
N LEU A 66 7.66 -4.76 3.02
CA LEU A 66 7.84 -5.01 4.45
C LEU A 66 6.51 -5.03 5.19
N MET A 67 5.53 -4.23 4.77
CA MET A 67 4.20 -4.23 5.37
C MET A 67 3.50 -5.58 5.30
N VAL A 68 3.78 -6.41 4.29
CA VAL A 68 3.27 -7.80 4.23
C VAL A 68 3.70 -8.59 5.46
N VAL A 69 5.00 -8.58 5.79
CA VAL A 69 5.56 -9.33 6.92
C VAL A 69 5.22 -8.66 8.25
N LEU A 70 5.36 -7.33 8.34
CA LEU A 70 5.08 -6.57 9.55
C LEU A 70 3.62 -6.70 10.00
N SER A 71 2.68 -6.82 9.05
CA SER A 71 1.28 -7.05 9.36
C SER A 71 1.01 -8.41 10.02
N LEU A 72 1.93 -9.37 9.92
CA LEU A 72 1.85 -10.67 10.59
C LEU A 72 2.70 -10.74 11.87
N ALA A 73 3.82 -10.01 11.91
CA ALA A 73 4.80 -10.10 12.99
C ALA A 73 4.56 -9.12 14.15
N LEU A 74 4.00 -7.93 13.88
CA LEU A 74 3.87 -6.90 14.90
C LEU A 74 2.72 -7.19 15.91
N PRO A 75 2.90 -6.84 17.20
CA PRO A 75 1.81 -6.85 18.18
C PRO A 75 0.64 -5.96 17.74
N ALA A 76 -0.59 -6.33 18.09
CA ALA A 76 -1.82 -5.73 17.55
C ALA A 76 -1.83 -4.19 17.55
N ARG A 77 -1.41 -3.56 18.66
CA ARG A 77 -1.36 -2.09 18.77
C ARG A 77 -0.37 -1.45 17.80
N ALA A 78 0.87 -1.97 17.75
CA ALA A 78 1.91 -1.47 16.87
C ALA A 78 1.52 -1.69 15.40
N ASN A 79 1.07 -2.90 15.09
CA ASN A 79 0.59 -3.31 13.77
C ASN A 79 -0.48 -2.36 13.21
N ARG A 80 -1.49 -2.05 14.03
CA ARG A 80 -2.55 -1.09 13.66
C ARG A 80 -2.00 0.29 13.36
N ILE A 81 -1.17 0.85 14.24
CA ILE A 81 -0.63 2.20 14.06
C ILE A 81 0.22 2.26 12.80
N THR A 82 1.12 1.30 12.61
CA THR A 82 1.98 1.21 11.41
C THR A 82 1.14 1.13 10.15
N ASN A 83 0.12 0.27 10.11
CA ASN A 83 -0.79 0.16 8.96
C ASN A 83 -1.50 1.46 8.63
N LEU A 84 -2.04 2.16 9.63
CA LEU A 84 -2.72 3.43 9.43
C LEU A 84 -1.76 4.49 8.88
N VAL A 85 -0.59 4.65 9.48
CA VAL A 85 0.40 5.65 9.07
C VAL A 85 0.90 5.38 7.65
N VAL A 86 1.33 4.14 7.36
CA VAL A 86 1.89 3.79 6.06
C VAL A 86 0.83 3.91 4.96
N ALA A 87 -0.41 3.44 5.20
CA ALA A 87 -1.46 3.57 4.20
C ALA A 87 -1.86 5.03 3.96
N ILE A 88 -1.89 5.89 4.99
CA ILE A 88 -2.13 7.34 4.82
C ILE A 88 -1.05 7.99 3.97
N VAL A 89 0.22 7.64 4.18
CA VAL A 89 1.35 8.19 3.41
C VAL A 89 1.34 7.69 1.96
N LEU A 90 0.95 6.44 1.74
CA LEU A 90 0.94 5.86 0.40
C LEU A 90 -0.24 6.33 -0.47
N VAL A 91 -1.34 6.83 0.10
CA VAL A 91 -2.45 7.41 -0.69
C VAL A 91 -2.00 8.59 -1.58
N PRO A 92 -1.41 9.68 -1.04
CA PRO A 92 -0.91 10.77 -1.88
C PRO A 92 0.26 10.35 -2.77
N TYR A 93 1.07 9.37 -2.33
CA TYR A 93 2.14 8.81 -3.16
C TYR A 93 1.58 8.12 -4.42
N SER A 94 0.58 7.25 -4.29
CA SER A 94 -0.11 6.63 -5.43
C SER A 94 -0.79 7.66 -6.33
N LEU A 95 -1.36 8.73 -5.75
CA LEU A 95 -1.96 9.82 -6.54
C LEU A 95 -0.92 10.62 -7.33
N PHE A 96 0.31 10.74 -6.84
CA PHE A 96 1.38 11.46 -7.52
C PHE A 96 1.79 10.79 -8.84
N ASN A 97 1.56 9.48 -8.99
CA ASN A 97 1.95 8.73 -10.20
C ASN A 97 1.27 9.21 -11.50
N VAL A 98 0.20 10.01 -11.44
CA VAL A 98 -0.45 10.59 -12.65
C VAL A 98 0.15 11.94 -13.05
N VAL A 99 1.05 12.52 -12.25
CA VAL A 99 1.60 13.84 -12.51
C VAL A 99 2.47 13.81 -13.77
N GLY A 100 2.21 14.74 -14.69
CA GLY A 100 2.93 14.83 -15.97
C GLY A 100 2.43 13.89 -17.06
N GLU A 101 1.35 13.13 -16.80
CA GLU A 101 0.81 12.15 -17.74
C GLU A 101 -0.20 12.75 -18.72
N SER A 102 -0.26 12.17 -19.92
CA SER A 102 -1.20 12.60 -20.97
C SER A 102 -2.59 11.97 -20.79
N LEU A 103 -3.62 12.62 -21.35
CA LEU A 103 -4.99 12.09 -21.36
C LEU A 103 -5.13 10.75 -22.11
N GLU A 104 -4.19 10.44 -23.00
CA GLU A 104 -4.14 9.15 -23.70
C GLU A 104 -4.04 7.98 -22.72
N TRP A 105 -3.32 8.15 -21.61
CA TRP A 105 -3.12 7.14 -20.58
C TRP A 105 -4.11 7.25 -19.42
N ALA A 106 -5.15 8.10 -19.52
CA ALA A 106 -6.08 8.36 -18.44
C ALA A 106 -6.78 7.09 -17.92
N ALA A 107 -7.17 6.17 -18.81
CA ALA A 107 -7.80 4.91 -18.40
C ALA A 107 -6.84 4.00 -17.62
N PHE A 108 -5.58 3.92 -18.06
CA PHE A 108 -4.53 3.16 -17.38
C PHE A 108 -4.31 3.68 -15.96
N TYR A 109 -4.16 4.99 -15.80
CA TYR A 109 -3.96 5.61 -14.50
C TYR A 109 -5.22 5.59 -13.61
N ALA A 110 -6.41 5.76 -14.19
CA ALA A 110 -7.66 5.66 -13.43
C ALA A 110 -7.87 4.27 -12.83
N ILE A 111 -7.57 3.21 -13.58
CA ILE A 111 -7.71 1.83 -13.11
C ILE A 111 -6.61 1.50 -12.09
N SER A 112 -5.35 1.79 -12.39
CA SER A 112 -4.23 1.48 -11.49
C SER A 112 -4.34 2.23 -10.16
N ILE A 113 -4.38 3.57 -10.20
CA ILE A 113 -4.48 4.41 -9.01
C ILE A 113 -5.79 4.15 -8.27
N GLY A 114 -6.90 3.93 -9.00
CA GLY A 114 -8.18 3.59 -8.40
C GLY A 114 -8.13 2.31 -7.56
N LEU A 115 -7.49 1.25 -8.09
CA LEU A 115 -7.32 -0.02 -7.38
C LEU A 115 -6.31 0.09 -6.23
N GLU A 116 -5.21 0.82 -6.42
CA GLU A 116 -4.23 1.10 -5.37
C GLU A 116 -4.88 1.82 -4.19
N VAL A 117 -5.59 2.92 -4.45
CA VAL A 117 -6.29 3.70 -3.42
C VAL A 117 -7.41 2.88 -2.79
N ALA A 118 -8.11 2.02 -3.53
CA ALA A 118 -9.12 1.13 -2.97
C ALA A 118 -8.52 0.11 -1.98
N LEU A 119 -7.36 -0.47 -2.31
CA LEU A 119 -6.64 -1.38 -1.42
C LEU A 119 -6.13 -0.66 -0.17
N LEU A 120 -5.58 0.55 -0.32
CA LEU A 120 -5.14 1.38 0.81
C LEU A 120 -6.33 1.77 1.69
N ALA A 121 -7.46 2.18 1.12
CA ALA A 121 -8.69 2.48 1.84
C ALA A 121 -9.24 1.26 2.59
N PHE A 122 -9.13 0.06 1.98
CA PHE A 122 -9.48 -1.19 2.64
C PHE A 122 -8.57 -1.45 3.86
N ILE A 123 -7.26 -1.29 3.72
CA ILE A 123 -6.30 -1.43 4.84
C ILE A 123 -6.64 -0.44 5.95
N LEU A 124 -6.88 0.83 5.62
CA LEU A 124 -7.27 1.86 6.58
C LEU A 124 -8.54 1.47 7.33
N ARG A 125 -9.58 1.04 6.62
CA ARG A 125 -10.85 0.61 7.21
C ARG A 125 -10.67 -0.57 8.15
N VAL A 126 -9.96 -1.61 7.72
CA VAL A 126 -9.75 -2.82 8.51
C VAL A 126 -8.91 -2.52 9.76
N ALA A 127 -7.81 -1.78 9.61
CA ALA A 127 -6.97 -1.37 10.74
C ALA A 127 -7.74 -0.46 11.71
N TRP A 128 -8.59 0.45 11.21
CA TRP A 128 -9.39 1.33 12.04
C TRP A 128 -10.35 0.57 12.96
N ILE A 129 -11.14 -0.36 12.38
CA ILE A 129 -12.17 -1.15 13.08
C ILE A 129 -11.55 -2.14 14.08
N TRP A 130 -10.32 -2.61 13.83
CA TRP A 130 -9.67 -3.63 14.67
C TRP A 130 -9.58 -3.26 16.17
N ASN A 131 -9.59 -1.97 16.52
CA ASN A 131 -9.62 -1.52 17.93
C ASN A 131 -11.01 -1.15 18.46
N ALA A 132 -12.04 -0.98 17.63
CA ALA A 132 -13.37 -0.57 18.10
C ALA A 132 -14.07 -1.68 18.92
N ALA A 133 -13.66 -2.94 18.76
CA ALA A 133 -14.23 -4.08 19.49
C ALA A 133 -13.69 -4.25 20.93
N GLY A 134 -12.61 -3.56 21.31
CA GLY A 134 -11.95 -3.72 22.62
C GLY A 134 -12.33 -2.68 23.69
N VAL A 135 -13.07 -1.63 23.33
CA VAL A 135 -13.43 -0.53 24.25
C VAL A 135 -14.77 -0.78 24.97
N ILE A 136 -15.57 -1.76 24.53
CA ILE A 136 -16.83 -2.12 25.16
C ILE A 136 -16.72 -3.53 25.76
N ALA A 137 -15.87 -3.70 26.78
CA ALA A 137 -16.07 -4.77 27.73
C ALA A 137 -17.08 -4.26 28.77
N PRO A 138 -18.28 -4.85 28.90
CA PRO A 138 -19.20 -4.48 29.96
C PRO A 138 -18.51 -4.65 31.30
N THR A 139 -18.43 -3.58 32.10
CA THR A 139 -18.11 -3.70 33.52
C THR A 139 -19.13 -4.63 34.15
N ALA A 140 -18.71 -5.85 34.48
CA ALA A 140 -19.57 -6.80 35.18
C ALA A 140 -20.04 -6.14 36.49
N PRO A 141 -21.34 -6.17 36.81
CA PRO A 141 -21.82 -5.59 38.07
C PRO A 141 -21.22 -6.37 39.24
N GLU A 142 -20.61 -5.62 40.16
CA GLU A 142 -20.11 -6.09 41.43
C GLU A 142 -21.28 -6.68 42.24
N SER A 143 -21.32 -8.01 42.37
CA SER A 143 -22.25 -8.69 43.25
C SER A 143 -21.78 -8.55 44.70
N ALA A 144 -22.22 -7.48 45.35
CA ALA A 144 -22.13 -7.34 46.79
C ALA A 144 -22.98 -8.44 47.46
N ARG A 145 -22.31 -9.24 48.29
CA ARG A 145 -22.90 -10.18 49.24
C ARG A 145 -23.47 -9.44 50.45
#